data_AF-W4LSF9-F1
#
_entry.id   AF-W4LSF9-F1
#
_cell.length_a   1.000
_cell.length_b   1.000
_cell.length_c   1.000
_cell.angle_alpha   90.00
_cell.angle_beta   90.00
_cell.angle_gamma   90.00
#
_symmetry.space_group_name_H-M   'P 1'
#
loop_
_entity.id
_entity.type
_entity.pdbx_description
1 polymer ?
#
loop_
_entity_poly.entity_id
_entity_poly.type
_entity_poly.pdbx_seq_one_letter_code
_entity_poly.pdbx_strand_id
1 'polypeptide(L)'
;MYKTLLSAVAAFSMILSVSAASAQDVWSYSVKFVCGAAQTDPREIPIVEPGFYATEINIHNYRPEPVEIRKQVILIVQDNEAVGREPNFVGVSGEDGIALPPNTATMDDCLRIREIAGVDTSNLTIGYLVLQSTQEINVDAVYTTTGGEAGQFPPSIEVERIEGDQI
;
A
#
# COMPACT_ATOMS: atom_id res chain seq x y z
N MET A 1 -25.02 -13.39 82.22
CA MET A 1 -23.62 -13.50 81.77
C MET A 1 -23.54 -14.51 80.63
N TYR A 2 -23.54 -14.05 79.36
CA TYR A 2 -22.57 -14.46 78.32
C TYR A 2 -22.88 -13.68 77.04
N LYS A 3 -21.89 -12.92 76.57
CA LYS A 3 -21.86 -12.20 75.30
C LYS A 3 -21.26 -13.14 74.24
N THR A 4 -21.80 -13.17 73.03
CA THR A 4 -21.09 -13.67 71.82
C THR A 4 -21.85 -13.14 70.60
N LEU A 5 -21.40 -12.01 70.03
CA LEU A 5 -20.44 -11.88 68.91
C LEU A 5 -21.09 -12.12 67.54
N LEU A 6 -21.57 -11.03 66.92
CA LEU A 6 -21.85 -10.95 65.48
C LEU A 6 -20.51 -10.92 64.73
N SER A 7 -20.30 -11.86 63.81
CA SER A 7 -19.27 -11.76 62.76
C SER A 7 -19.90 -11.16 61.50
N ALA A 8 -19.52 -9.94 61.16
CA ALA A 8 -19.77 -9.35 59.86
C ALA A 8 -18.67 -9.81 58.89
N VAL A 9 -19.02 -10.67 57.93
CA VAL A 9 -18.12 -11.04 56.83
C VAL A 9 -18.33 -10.01 55.71
N ALA A 10 -17.37 -9.12 55.52
CA ALA A 10 -17.35 -8.20 54.40
C ALA A 10 -16.88 -8.95 53.15
N ALA A 11 -17.80 -9.21 52.21
CA ALA A 11 -17.46 -9.77 50.90
C ALA A 11 -16.89 -8.66 50.00
N PHE A 12 -15.57 -8.66 49.81
CA PHE A 12 -14.89 -7.76 48.89
C PHE A 12 -15.00 -8.33 47.47
N SER A 13 -15.95 -7.83 46.69
CA SER A 13 -16.14 -8.23 45.29
C SER A 13 -15.08 -7.57 44.43
N MET A 14 -14.07 -8.33 44.00
CA MET A 14 -13.00 -7.87 43.11
C MET A 14 -13.55 -7.87 41.68
N ILE A 15 -13.93 -6.69 41.18
CA ILE A 15 -14.35 -6.51 39.80
C ILE A 15 -13.11 -6.59 38.91
N LEU A 16 -12.95 -7.70 38.20
CA LEU A 16 -11.96 -7.84 37.13
C LEU A 16 -12.45 -7.01 35.93
N SER A 17 -11.85 -5.84 35.72
CA SER A 17 -12.02 -5.06 34.50
C SER A 17 -11.36 -5.82 33.34
N VAL A 18 -12.15 -6.57 32.58
CA VAL A 18 -11.70 -7.11 31.28
C VAL A 18 -11.72 -5.95 30.30
N SER A 19 -10.55 -5.36 30.03
CA SER A 19 -10.40 -4.43 28.91
C SER A 19 -10.59 -5.20 27.61
N ALA A 20 -11.71 -4.99 26.92
CA ALA A 20 -11.84 -5.39 25.54
C ALA A 20 -10.86 -4.54 24.72
N ALA A 21 -9.77 -5.13 24.26
CA ALA A 21 -8.96 -4.53 23.21
C ALA A 21 -9.85 -4.47 21.96
N SER A 22 -10.31 -3.27 21.58
CA SER A 22 -10.96 -3.12 20.28
C SER A 22 -9.90 -3.41 19.22
N ALA A 23 -10.17 -4.38 18.33
CA ALA A 23 -9.44 -4.46 17.07
C ALA A 23 -9.54 -3.09 16.42
N GLN A 24 -8.42 -2.42 16.22
CA GLN A 24 -8.41 -1.20 15.41
C GLN A 24 -8.57 -1.63 13.97
N ASP A 25 -9.62 -1.13 13.33
CA ASP A 25 -9.90 -1.38 11.92
C ASP A 25 -8.72 -0.88 11.08
N VAL A 26 -8.08 -1.77 10.31
CA VAL A 26 -7.02 -1.39 9.38
C VAL A 26 -7.61 -1.35 7.97
N TRP A 27 -7.31 -0.30 7.23
CA TRP A 27 -7.70 -0.13 5.85
C TRP A 27 -6.55 -0.52 4.94
N SER A 28 -6.82 -1.38 3.96
CA SER A 28 -5.85 -1.87 2.99
C SER A 28 -6.20 -1.38 1.59
N TYR A 29 -5.25 -0.73 0.92
CA TYR A 29 -5.37 -0.27 -0.46
C TYR A 29 -4.30 -0.99 -1.29
N SER A 30 -4.71 -1.74 -2.31
CA SER A 30 -3.79 -2.47 -3.17
C SER A 30 -3.62 -1.75 -4.50
N VAL A 31 -2.64 -0.86 -4.59
CA VAL A 31 -2.41 -0.03 -5.78
C VAL A 31 -1.50 -0.76 -6.76
N LYS A 32 -1.97 -1.06 -7.98
CA LYS A 32 -1.08 -1.56 -9.04
C LYS A 32 -0.19 -0.41 -9.52
N PHE A 33 1.05 -0.70 -9.89
CA PHE A 33 1.90 0.28 -10.57
C PHE A 33 2.61 -0.34 -11.78
N VAL A 34 2.98 0.52 -12.72
CA VAL A 34 3.82 0.21 -13.88
C VAL A 34 4.85 1.33 -14.02
N CYS A 35 6.14 0.97 -14.01
CA CYS A 35 7.25 1.89 -14.04
C CYS A 35 8.29 1.46 -15.09
N GLY A 36 8.95 2.45 -15.69
CA GLY A 36 10.12 2.23 -16.52
C GLY A 36 9.82 1.91 -17.98
N ALA A 37 10.88 1.61 -18.72
CA ALA A 37 10.84 1.29 -20.13
C ALA A 37 10.54 -0.20 -20.35
N ALA A 38 9.45 -0.48 -21.08
CA ALA A 38 9.20 -1.80 -21.66
C ALA A 38 9.93 -1.92 -22.99
N GLN A 39 10.89 -2.84 -23.07
CA GLN A 39 11.64 -3.10 -24.28
C GLN A 39 10.81 -3.86 -25.33
N THR A 40 11.21 -3.72 -26.58
CA THR A 40 10.63 -4.44 -27.72
C THR A 40 11.57 -5.54 -28.20
N ASP A 41 11.20 -6.81 -28.02
CA ASP A 41 11.68 -7.89 -28.88
C ASP A 41 10.52 -8.30 -29.80
N PRO A 42 10.61 -8.06 -31.13
CA PRO A 42 9.54 -8.39 -32.06
C PRO A 42 9.26 -9.90 -32.20
N ARG A 43 10.07 -10.76 -31.56
CA ARG A 43 9.91 -12.22 -31.55
C ARG A 43 9.21 -12.73 -30.30
N GLU A 44 8.99 -11.88 -29.31
CA GLU A 44 8.38 -12.24 -28.03
C GLU A 44 7.04 -11.54 -27.84
N ILE A 45 6.15 -12.18 -27.06
CA ILE A 45 4.94 -11.53 -26.59
C ILE A 45 5.33 -10.71 -25.36
N PRO A 46 5.23 -9.37 -25.40
CA PRO A 46 5.74 -8.57 -24.31
C PRO A 46 4.79 -8.63 -23.10
N ILE A 47 5.32 -8.29 -21.91
CA ILE A 47 4.53 -8.25 -20.66
C ILE A 47 3.48 -7.14 -20.72
N VAL A 48 3.86 -5.99 -21.26
CA VAL A 48 3.01 -4.84 -21.64
C VAL A 48 3.51 -4.31 -22.98
N GLU A 49 2.72 -3.52 -23.69
CA GLU A 49 3.15 -2.91 -24.95
C GLU A 49 4.47 -2.13 -24.79
N PRO A 50 5.33 -2.04 -25.83
CA PRO A 50 6.55 -1.25 -25.74
C PRO A 50 6.28 0.23 -25.49
N GLY A 51 6.96 0.81 -24.50
CA GLY A 51 6.73 2.19 -24.09
C GLY A 51 7.46 2.58 -22.81
N PHE A 52 7.35 3.84 -22.44
CA PHE A 52 7.78 4.34 -21.14
C PHE A 52 6.55 4.51 -20.26
N TYR A 53 6.60 3.92 -19.07
CA TYR A 53 5.49 3.93 -18.12
C TYR A 53 5.87 4.67 -16.85
N ALA A 54 4.97 5.50 -16.37
CA ALA A 54 5.08 6.12 -15.07
C ALA A 54 3.76 6.06 -14.32
N THR A 55 3.84 5.70 -13.04
CA THR A 55 2.72 5.72 -12.11
C THR A 55 2.99 6.76 -11.02
N GLU A 56 1.99 7.56 -10.71
CA GLU A 56 1.95 8.46 -9.57
C GLU A 56 0.77 8.05 -8.67
N ILE A 57 1.02 7.80 -7.39
CA ILE A 57 0.03 7.35 -6.41
C ILE A 57 -0.16 8.48 -5.40
N ASN A 58 -1.32 9.12 -5.44
CA ASN A 58 -1.70 10.22 -4.58
C ASN A 58 -2.37 9.67 -3.32
N ILE A 59 -1.89 10.11 -2.14
CA ILE A 59 -2.36 9.65 -0.84
C ILE A 59 -2.82 10.87 -0.05
N HIS A 60 -4.12 10.98 0.22
CA HIS A 60 -4.72 12.13 0.87
C HIS A 60 -5.41 11.72 2.18
N ASN A 61 -4.86 12.23 3.29
CA ASN A 61 -5.51 12.21 4.58
C ASN A 61 -6.49 13.38 4.68
N TYR A 62 -7.76 13.10 4.40
CA TYR A 62 -8.87 14.05 4.55
C TYR A 62 -9.43 14.10 5.99
N ARG A 63 -8.82 13.37 6.93
CA ARG A 63 -9.23 13.31 8.34
C ARG A 63 -8.65 14.49 9.12
N PRO A 64 -9.34 14.91 10.21
CA PRO A 64 -8.83 15.95 11.11
C PRO A 64 -7.74 15.43 12.07
N GLU A 65 -7.44 14.14 12.08
CA GLU A 65 -6.37 13.50 12.85
C GLU A 65 -5.23 12.97 11.95
N PRO A 66 -3.99 12.81 12.49
CA PRO A 66 -2.94 12.09 11.79
C PRO A 66 -3.32 10.63 11.51
N VAL A 67 -2.80 10.09 10.41
CA VAL A 67 -3.01 8.69 10.00
C VAL A 67 -1.67 8.00 9.83
N GLU A 68 -1.51 6.84 10.44
CA GLU A 68 -0.31 6.00 10.26
C GLU A 68 -0.53 5.09 9.06
N ILE A 69 0.42 5.10 8.12
CA ILE A 69 0.36 4.34 6.88
C ILE A 69 1.63 3.48 6.77
N ARG A 70 1.47 2.16 6.79
CA ARG A 70 2.51 1.20 6.40
C ARG A 70 2.41 0.93 4.91
N LYS A 71 3.56 0.79 4.26
CA LYS A 71 3.70 0.56 2.82
C LYS A 71 4.44 -0.74 2.57
N GLN A 72 3.95 -1.55 1.64
CA GLN A 72 4.61 -2.79 1.21
C GLN A 72 4.65 -2.84 -0.32
N VAL A 73 5.83 -3.03 -0.88
CA VAL A 73 6.01 -3.22 -2.33
C VAL A 73 6.11 -4.70 -2.63
N ILE A 74 5.31 -5.19 -3.59
CA ILE A 74 5.34 -6.57 -4.09
C ILE A 74 5.61 -6.53 -5.59
N LEU A 75 6.79 -6.98 -6.01
CA LEU A 75 7.21 -6.94 -7.42
C LEU A 75 6.84 -8.22 -8.16
N ILE A 76 6.04 -8.12 -9.22
CA ILE A 76 5.69 -9.25 -10.10
C ILE A 76 6.45 -9.24 -11.43
N VAL A 77 6.98 -8.08 -11.80
CA VAL A 77 7.91 -7.89 -12.92
C VAL A 77 9.05 -7.01 -12.43
N GLN A 78 10.28 -7.45 -12.68
CA GLN A 78 11.49 -6.74 -12.33
C GLN A 78 12.46 -6.82 -13.51
N ASP A 79 13.01 -5.68 -13.93
CA ASP A 79 13.99 -5.62 -15.01
C ASP A 79 13.51 -6.28 -16.33
N ASN A 80 12.28 -5.97 -16.76
CA ASN A 80 11.61 -6.61 -17.91
C ASN A 80 11.33 -8.12 -17.77
N GLU A 81 11.62 -8.74 -16.62
CA GLU A 81 11.36 -10.17 -16.39
C GLU A 81 10.17 -10.39 -15.45
N ALA A 82 9.27 -11.29 -15.83
CA ALA A 82 8.12 -11.66 -15.00
C ALA A 82 8.52 -12.65 -13.88
N VAL A 83 8.94 -12.11 -12.73
CA VAL A 83 9.36 -12.89 -11.55
C VAL A 83 8.19 -13.56 -10.80
N GLY A 84 6.98 -13.03 -10.93
CA GLY A 84 5.75 -13.53 -10.27
C GLY A 84 4.77 -14.25 -11.18
N ARG A 85 5.21 -14.80 -12.32
CA ARG A 85 4.34 -15.52 -13.26
C ARG A 85 4.04 -16.93 -12.76
N GLU A 86 2.77 -17.33 -12.80
CA GLU A 86 2.35 -18.69 -12.44
C GLU A 86 3.22 -19.77 -13.13
N PRO A 87 3.65 -20.81 -12.40
CA PRO A 87 3.24 -21.18 -11.04
C PRO A 87 4.01 -20.47 -9.91
N ASN A 88 4.90 -19.53 -10.22
CA ASN A 88 5.67 -18.80 -9.22
C ASN A 88 4.83 -17.73 -8.53
N PHE A 89 5.21 -17.40 -7.30
CA PHE A 89 4.66 -16.29 -6.52
C PHE A 89 5.80 -15.56 -5.82
N VAL A 90 5.56 -14.31 -5.47
CA VAL A 90 6.54 -13.40 -4.86
C VAL A 90 5.96 -12.77 -3.60
N GLY A 91 6.83 -12.46 -2.65
CA GLY A 91 6.48 -11.77 -1.41
C GLY A 91 6.80 -10.28 -1.44
N VAL A 92 6.77 -9.65 -0.26
CA VAL A 92 7.15 -8.25 -0.08
C VAL A 92 8.64 -8.06 -0.42
N SER A 93 8.92 -7.16 -1.34
CA SER A 93 10.27 -6.78 -1.80
C SER A 93 10.84 -5.61 -1.00
N GLY A 94 9.98 -4.79 -0.38
CA GLY A 94 10.40 -3.65 0.44
C GLY A 94 9.25 -3.10 1.27
N GLU A 95 9.58 -2.44 2.38
CA GLU A 95 8.62 -1.85 3.31
C GLU A 95 9.04 -0.44 3.73
N ASP A 96 8.05 0.38 4.02
CA ASP A 96 8.23 1.75 4.53
C ASP A 96 7.00 2.16 5.37
N GLY A 97 7.04 3.33 6.00
CA GLY A 97 5.88 3.88 6.68
C GLY A 97 5.97 5.38 6.93
N ILE A 98 4.81 6.02 7.01
CA ILE A 98 4.68 7.45 7.29
C ILE A 98 3.54 7.72 8.28
N ALA A 99 3.71 8.78 9.05
CA ALA A 99 2.60 9.44 9.74
C ALA A 99 2.16 10.64 8.89
N LEU A 100 0.97 10.56 8.28
CA LEU A 100 0.44 11.59 7.40
C LEU A 100 -0.41 12.59 8.21
N PRO A 101 -0.03 13.89 8.30
CA PRO A 101 -0.76 14.85 9.11
C PRO A 101 -2.21 15.09 8.67
N PRO A 102 -3.05 15.68 9.55
CA PRO A 102 -4.43 16.04 9.22
C PRO A 102 -4.55 16.93 7.99
N ASN A 103 -5.54 16.67 7.14
CA ASN A 103 -5.84 17.47 5.94
C ASN A 103 -4.60 17.72 5.05
N THR A 104 -3.75 16.70 4.90
CA THR A 104 -2.57 16.76 4.03
C THR A 104 -2.55 15.61 3.04
N ALA A 105 -1.82 15.81 1.95
CA ALA A 105 -1.59 14.79 0.94
C ALA A 105 -0.10 14.62 0.67
N THR A 106 0.27 13.45 0.19
CA THR A 106 1.59 13.10 -0.31
C THR A 106 1.45 12.17 -1.51
N MET A 107 2.57 11.71 -2.07
CA MET A 107 2.57 10.81 -3.21
C MET A 107 3.70 9.79 -3.12
N ASP A 108 3.48 8.63 -3.71
CA ASP A 108 4.52 7.67 -4.08
C ASP A 108 4.54 7.53 -5.60
N ASP A 109 5.70 7.70 -6.21
CA ASP A 109 5.91 7.53 -7.65
C ASP A 109 6.91 6.40 -7.94
N CYS A 110 7.23 6.19 -9.21
CA CYS A 110 8.23 5.21 -9.63
C CYS A 110 9.63 5.42 -9.00
N LEU A 111 9.95 6.65 -8.58
CA LEU A 111 11.19 6.98 -7.90
C LEU A 111 11.13 6.49 -6.45
N ARG A 112 10.04 6.79 -5.74
CA ARG A 112 9.81 6.34 -4.37
C ARG A 112 9.67 4.82 -4.27
N ILE A 113 9.01 4.17 -5.22
CA ILE A 113 8.92 2.70 -5.29
C ILE A 113 10.31 2.07 -5.39
N ARG A 114 11.22 2.63 -6.20
CA ARG A 114 12.62 2.18 -6.30
C ARG A 114 13.35 2.31 -4.98
N GLU A 115 13.14 3.41 -4.25
CA GLU A 115 13.76 3.61 -2.93
C GLU A 115 13.27 2.57 -1.91
N ILE A 116 11.97 2.28 -1.88
CA ILE A 116 11.38 1.30 -0.95
C ILE A 116 11.84 -0.13 -1.28
N ALA A 117 11.80 -0.52 -2.55
CA ALA A 117 12.11 -1.89 -2.98
C ALA A 117 13.61 -2.15 -3.18
N GLY A 118 14.44 -1.11 -3.29
CA GLY A 118 15.87 -1.25 -3.55
C GLY A 118 16.21 -1.82 -4.94
N VAL A 119 15.32 -1.63 -5.92
CA VAL A 119 15.49 -2.11 -7.30
C VAL A 119 15.53 -0.94 -8.28
N ASP A 120 16.14 -1.13 -9.45
CA ASP A 120 16.05 -0.16 -10.52
C ASP A 120 14.65 -0.21 -11.18
N THR A 121 13.99 0.94 -11.25
CA THR A 121 12.69 1.13 -11.90
C THR A 121 12.80 1.84 -13.25
N SER A 122 14.02 2.02 -13.77
CA SER A 122 14.25 2.55 -15.12
C SER A 122 13.82 1.57 -16.21
N ASN A 123 13.98 0.28 -15.96
CA ASN A 123 13.44 -0.82 -16.75
C ASN A 123 12.05 -1.23 -16.25
N LEU A 124 11.29 -1.91 -17.11
CA LEU A 124 9.93 -2.32 -16.80
C LEU A 124 9.86 -3.03 -15.45
N THR A 125 9.15 -2.40 -14.52
CA THR A 125 8.91 -2.88 -13.16
C THR A 125 7.43 -2.72 -12.87
N ILE A 126 6.77 -3.83 -12.53
CA ILE A 126 5.33 -3.91 -12.28
C ILE A 126 5.12 -4.59 -10.94
N GLY A 127 4.20 -4.06 -10.15
CA GLY A 127 3.92 -4.59 -8.85
C GLY A 127 2.69 -3.99 -8.22
N TYR A 128 2.57 -4.23 -6.92
CA TYR A 128 1.60 -3.60 -6.05
C TYR A 128 2.33 -2.79 -4.98
N LEU A 129 1.83 -1.58 -4.73
CA LEU A 129 2.08 -0.84 -3.50
C LEU A 129 0.84 -1.04 -2.61
N VAL A 130 1.00 -1.84 -1.56
CA VAL A 130 -0.04 -2.04 -0.57
C VAL A 130 0.12 -1.00 0.52
N LEU A 131 -0.91 -0.18 0.72
CA LEU A 131 -0.99 0.81 1.79
C LEU A 131 -1.91 0.27 2.88
N GLN A 132 -1.38 0.11 4.09
CA GLN A 132 -2.14 -0.26 5.28
C GLN A 132 -2.24 0.94 6.20
N SER A 133 -3.46 1.41 6.42
CA SER A 133 -3.76 2.66 7.08
C SER A 133 -4.60 2.43 8.33
N THR A 134 -4.33 3.17 9.41
CA THR A 134 -5.13 3.10 10.65
C THR A 134 -6.52 3.72 10.52
N GLN A 135 -6.76 4.47 9.44
CA GLN A 135 -8.03 5.11 9.13
C GLN A 135 -8.25 5.11 7.62
N GLU A 136 -9.50 5.25 7.18
CA GLU A 136 -9.80 5.41 5.76
C GLU A 136 -9.24 6.74 5.23
N ILE A 137 -8.55 6.65 4.10
CA ILE A 137 -7.89 7.73 3.34
C ILE A 137 -8.34 7.70 1.88
N ASN A 138 -8.05 8.76 1.12
CA ASN A 138 -8.26 8.77 -0.33
C ASN A 138 -6.96 8.37 -1.02
N VAL A 139 -7.04 7.41 -1.93
CA VAL A 139 -5.91 6.95 -2.76
C VAL A 139 -6.32 7.00 -4.23
N ASP A 140 -5.54 7.71 -5.04
CA ASP A 140 -5.75 7.83 -6.48
C ASP A 140 -4.45 7.46 -7.20
N ALA A 141 -4.53 6.66 -8.26
CA ALA A 141 -3.39 6.32 -9.11
C ALA A 141 -3.54 6.98 -10.47
N VAL A 142 -2.48 7.64 -10.94
CA VAL A 142 -2.38 8.20 -12.29
C VAL A 142 -1.36 7.38 -13.06
N TYR A 143 -1.81 6.74 -14.13
CA TYR A 143 -0.97 5.97 -15.03
C TYR A 143 -0.72 6.79 -16.28
N THR A 144 0.54 6.96 -16.64
CA THR A 144 0.92 7.64 -17.88
C THR A 144 1.82 6.74 -18.71
N THR A 145 1.68 6.85 -20.03
CA THR A 145 2.59 6.17 -20.95
C THR A 145 2.86 7.01 -22.19
N THR A 146 4.07 6.89 -22.70
CA THR A 146 4.43 7.28 -24.06
C THR A 146 4.88 6.03 -24.82
N GLY A 147 4.62 5.98 -26.13
CA GLY A 147 5.13 4.85 -26.92
C GLY A 147 6.67 4.84 -26.98
N GLY A 148 7.22 3.71 -27.45
CA GLY A 148 8.65 3.40 -27.36
C GLY A 148 9.63 4.43 -27.94
N GLU A 149 9.18 5.32 -28.82
CA GLU A 149 9.95 6.49 -29.27
C GLU A 149 9.22 7.79 -28.96
N ALA A 150 9.96 8.76 -28.39
CA ALA A 150 9.43 10.08 -28.07
C ALA A 150 8.88 10.78 -29.33
N GLY A 151 7.60 11.15 -29.29
CA GLY A 151 6.91 11.80 -30.41
C GLY A 151 6.30 10.86 -31.45
N GLN A 152 6.50 9.54 -31.34
CA GLN A 152 5.88 8.57 -32.25
C GLN A 152 4.45 8.21 -31.86
N PHE A 153 4.15 8.22 -30.56
CA PHE A 153 2.80 8.01 -30.03
C PHE A 153 2.43 9.13 -29.07
N PRO A 154 1.17 9.63 -29.12
CA PRO A 154 0.71 10.62 -28.16
C PRO A 154 0.76 10.01 -26.75
N PRO A 155 1.06 10.81 -25.72
CA PRO A 155 0.95 10.34 -24.34
C PRO A 155 -0.48 9.90 -24.05
N SER A 156 -0.63 8.81 -23.30
CA SER A 156 -1.90 8.36 -22.73
C SER A 156 -1.86 8.53 -21.22
N ILE A 157 -3.02 8.83 -20.64
CA ILE A 157 -3.24 9.00 -19.22
C ILE A 157 -4.52 8.28 -18.81
N GLU A 158 -4.48 7.61 -17.66
CA GLU A 158 -5.63 7.02 -16.99
C GLU A 158 -5.55 7.38 -15.50
N VAL A 159 -6.71 7.65 -14.88
CA VAL A 159 -6.81 7.95 -13.45
C VAL A 159 -7.76 6.95 -12.80
N GLU A 160 -7.32 6.31 -11.74
CA GLU A 160 -8.06 5.29 -11.00
C GLU A 160 -8.19 5.68 -9.53
N ARG A 161 -9.42 5.68 -9.00
CA ARG A 161 -9.67 5.71 -7.55
C ARG A 161 -9.46 4.31 -7.00
N ILE A 162 -8.60 4.19 -6.00
CA ILE A 162 -8.36 2.92 -5.31
C ILE A 162 -9.26 2.84 -4.09
N GLU A 163 -10.13 1.83 -4.06
CA GLU A 163 -10.99 1.53 -2.93
C GLU A 163 -10.19 0.83 -1.81
N GLY A 164 -10.52 1.16 -0.57
CA GLY A 164 -9.91 0.56 0.62
C GLY A 164 -10.78 -0.56 1.18
N ASP A 165 -10.15 -1.69 1.51
CA ASP A 165 -10.80 -2.81 2.20
C ASP A 165 -10.45 -2.78 3.68
N GLN A 166 -11.45 -2.95 4.55
CA GLN A 166 -11.24 -3.11 5.98
C GLN A 166 -10.82 -4.55 6.30
N ILE A 167 -9.67 -4.73 6.98
CA ILE A 167 -9.06 -6.03 7.29
C ILE A 167 -8.84 -6.27 8.78
#